data_AF-A0AA88RYK6-F1
#
_entry.id   AF-A0AA88RYK6-F1
#
_cell.length_a   1.000
_cell.length_b   1.000
_cell.length_c   1.000
_cell.angle_alpha   90.00
_cell.angle_beta   90.00
_cell.angle_gamma   90.00
#
_symmetry.space_group_name_H-M   'P 1'
#
loop_
_entity.id
_entity.type
_entity.pdbx_description
1 polymer ?
#
loop_
_entity_poly.entity_id
_entity_poly.type
_entity_poly.pdbx_seq_one_letter_code
_entity_poly.pdbx_strand_id
1 'polypeptide(L)'
;MRREFEMSMMGELTFFLGLQIKQSKEGIFINQSKYTRELLKRFGLDNAKPRGTPISPSVNLIKDENGKDVDSKLFRGLWYPRSSSLDLVGFSDSDYTGCLVDRKSTSGTCQFLGDALVSWHSKKHTSVALSTAEAEYVAAGSCCAQVLWMRQTLQDFGVSTDYIPIMVSEIVLRFELAPEASWFSERLE
;
A
#
# COMPACT_ATOMS: atom_id res chain seq x y z
N MET A 1 -22.05 16.16 6.24
CA MET A 1 -22.31 16.05 4.78
C MET A 1 -23.78 16.16 4.37
N ARG A 2 -24.72 15.32 4.84
CA ARG A 2 -26.15 15.40 4.41
C ARG A 2 -26.92 16.69 4.78
N ARG A 3 -26.38 17.53 5.68
CA ARG A 3 -27.00 18.80 6.08
C ARG A 3 -26.58 20.01 5.24
N GLU A 4 -25.52 19.88 4.43
CA GLU A 4 -24.93 21.01 3.69
C GLU A 4 -24.97 20.84 2.16
N PHE A 5 -25.23 19.62 1.67
CA PHE A 5 -25.27 19.32 0.24
C PHE A 5 -26.49 18.46 -0.10
N GLU A 6 -27.25 18.88 -1.11
CA GLU A 6 -28.30 18.06 -1.72
C GLU A 6 -27.65 16.81 -2.34
N MET A 7 -27.81 15.68 -1.65
CA MET A 7 -27.35 14.39 -2.13
C MET A 7 -28.55 13.61 -2.65
N SER A 8 -28.64 13.43 -3.96
CA SER A 8 -29.58 12.49 -4.58
C SER A 8 -28.99 11.08 -4.58
N MET A 9 -29.69 10.10 -4.00
CA MET A 9 -29.26 8.69 -4.02
C MET A 9 -29.47 8.12 -5.42
N MET A 10 -28.39 8.02 -6.20
CA MET A 10 -28.40 7.54 -7.59
C MET A 10 -28.16 6.02 -7.71
N GLY A 11 -28.51 5.25 -6.68
CA GLY A 11 -28.23 3.81 -6.60
C GLY A 11 -26.84 3.50 -6.02
N GLU A 12 -26.31 2.32 -6.34
CA GLU A 12 -25.00 1.89 -5.86
C GLU A 12 -23.87 2.75 -6.42
N LEU A 13 -22.89 3.06 -5.57
CA LEU A 13 -21.70 3.82 -5.97
C LEU A 13 -20.89 3.01 -7.00
N THR A 14 -20.83 3.51 -8.23
CA THR A 14 -20.09 2.89 -9.35
C THR A 14 -18.84 3.68 -9.77
N PHE A 15 -18.78 4.96 -9.45
CA PHE A 15 -17.68 5.85 -9.78
C PHE A 15 -17.47 6.92 -8.70
N PHE A 16 -16.21 7.19 -8.34
CA PHE A 16 -15.84 8.25 -7.41
C PHE A 16 -14.45 8.81 -7.74
N LEU A 17 -14.33 10.10 -8.05
CA LEU A 17 -13.04 10.78 -8.33
C LEU A 17 -12.11 10.02 -9.31
N GLY A 18 -12.67 9.42 -10.36
CA GLY A 18 -11.91 8.65 -11.35
C GLY A 18 -11.65 7.17 -10.98
N LEU A 19 -12.03 6.75 -9.77
CA LEU A 19 -12.08 5.35 -9.35
C LEU A 19 -13.40 4.73 -9.83
N GLN A 20 -13.30 3.54 -10.42
CA GLN A 20 -14.41 2.69 -10.78
C GLN A 20 -14.63 1.67 -9.67
N ILE A 21 -15.86 1.56 -9.19
CA ILE A 21 -16.24 0.70 -8.08
C ILE A 21 -17.24 -0.32 -8.62
N LYS A 22 -16.95 -1.60 -8.40
CA LYS A 22 -17.86 -2.71 -8.69
C LYS A 22 -18.17 -3.42 -7.40
N GLN A 23 -19.43 -3.35 -6.99
CA GLN A 23 -19.92 -4.01 -5.80
C GLN A 23 -20.55 -5.35 -6.23
N SER A 24 -20.28 -6.39 -5.46
CA SER A 24 -20.78 -7.75 -5.67
C SER A 24 -21.14 -8.39 -4.33
N LYS A 25 -21.70 -9.60 -4.35
CA LYS A 25 -22.01 -10.32 -3.10
C LYS A 25 -20.73 -10.77 -2.39
N GLU A 26 -19.67 -10.99 -3.17
CA GLU A 26 -18.38 -11.50 -2.76
C GLU A 26 -17.45 -10.40 -2.21
N GLY A 27 -17.66 -9.14 -2.61
CA GLY A 27 -16.81 -8.03 -2.20
C GLY A 27 -16.90 -6.79 -3.09
N ILE A 28 -15.96 -5.88 -2.89
CA ILE A 28 -15.84 -4.60 -3.60
C ILE A 28 -14.54 -4.61 -4.41
N PHE A 29 -14.64 -4.33 -5.71
CA PHE A 29 -13.49 -4.14 -6.59
C PHE A 29 -13.36 -2.69 -7.02
N ILE A 30 -12.19 -2.09 -6.78
CA ILE A 30 -11.88 -0.71 -7.13
C ILE A 30 -10.78 -0.70 -8.19
N ASN A 31 -10.93 0.04 -9.28
CA ASN A 31 -9.89 0.16 -10.31
C ASN A 31 -9.95 1.51 -11.05
N GLN A 32 -8.90 1.84 -11.81
CA GLN A 32 -8.82 3.07 -12.60
C GLN A 32 -8.68 2.82 -14.10
N SER A 33 -9.27 1.74 -14.61
CA SER A 33 -9.09 1.31 -16.01
C SER A 33 -9.56 2.36 -17.02
N LYS A 34 -10.71 2.99 -16.75
CA LYS A 34 -11.26 4.08 -17.59
C LYS A 34 -10.34 5.29 -17.58
N TYR A 35 -9.92 5.74 -16.40
CA TYR A 35 -8.99 6.88 -16.26
C TYR A 35 -7.68 6.62 -17.01
N THR A 36 -7.09 5.45 -16.83
CA THR A 36 -5.86 5.04 -17.53
C THR A 36 -6.05 5.07 -19.04
N ARG A 37 -7.19 4.58 -19.55
CA ARG A 37 -7.49 4.59 -20.99
C ARG A 37 -7.69 6.00 -21.54
N GLU A 38 -8.36 6.88 -20.80
CA GLU A 38 -8.53 8.29 -21.18
C GLU A 38 -7.19 9.02 -21.19
N LEU A 39 -6.32 8.73 -20.23
CA LEU A 39 -4.96 9.26 -20.19
C LEU A 39 -4.13 8.82 -21.40
N LEU A 40 -4.15 7.52 -21.72
CA LEU A 40 -3.45 6.99 -22.91
C LEU A 40 -3.97 7.65 -24.20
N LYS A 41 -5.29 7.79 -24.34
CA LYS A 41 -5.89 8.50 -25.48
C LYS A 41 -5.43 9.96 -25.57
N ARG A 42 -5.41 10.67 -24.43
CA ARG A 42 -4.98 12.07 -24.37
C ARG A 42 -3.55 12.28 -24.85
N PHE A 43 -2.67 11.30 -24.64
CA PHE A 43 -1.29 11.34 -25.08
C PHE A 43 -1.01 10.58 -26.39
N GLY A 44 -2.04 10.12 -27.11
CA GLY A 44 -1.89 9.40 -28.37
C GLY A 44 -1.25 8.01 -28.24
N LEU A 45 -1.35 7.39 -27.05
CA LEU A 45 -0.79 6.07 -26.73
C LEU A 45 -1.85 4.97 -26.69
N ASP A 46 -3.05 5.20 -27.22
CA ASP A 46 -4.15 4.25 -27.23
C ASP A 46 -3.86 2.99 -28.06
N ASN A 47 -3.03 3.12 -29.10
CA ASN A 47 -2.58 2.03 -29.96
C ASN A 47 -1.15 1.54 -29.63
N ALA A 48 -0.58 1.98 -28.50
CA ALA A 48 0.76 1.55 -28.09
C ALA A 48 0.77 0.03 -27.82
N LYS A 49 1.74 -0.68 -28.43
CA LYS A 49 1.90 -2.12 -28.20
C LYS A 49 2.31 -2.36 -26.74
N PRO A 50 1.63 -3.26 -26.00
CA PRO A 50 2.07 -3.67 -24.68
C PRO A 50 3.50 -4.19 -24.78
N ARG A 51 4.43 -3.57 -24.06
CA ARG A 51 5.79 -4.09 -23.92
C ARG A 51 5.78 -4.95 -22.66
N GLY A 52 6.17 -6.22 -22.78
CA GLY A 52 6.39 -7.06 -21.61
C GLY A 52 7.40 -6.39 -20.68
N THR A 53 7.11 -6.33 -19.38
CA THR A 53 8.11 -5.93 -18.40
C THR A 53 9.28 -6.90 -18.56
N PRO A 54 10.50 -6.42 -18.87
CA PRO A 54 11.61 -7.33 -19.12
C PRO A 54 11.89 -8.12 -17.84
N ILE A 55 11.56 -9.41 -17.86
CA ILE A 55 12.10 -10.37 -16.90
C ILE A 55 13.54 -10.67 -17.36
N SER A 56 14.45 -10.89 -16.41
CA SER A 56 15.82 -11.25 -16.77
C SER A 56 15.81 -12.53 -17.63
N PRO A 57 16.50 -12.57 -18.78
CA PRO A 57 16.52 -13.75 -19.65
C PRO A 57 17.18 -14.98 -18.98
N SER A 58 17.88 -14.80 -17.87
CA SER A 58 18.42 -15.88 -17.05
C SER A 58 17.40 -16.57 -16.13
N VAL A 59 16.17 -16.07 -16.04
CA VAL A 59 15.11 -16.66 -15.21
C VAL A 59 14.26 -17.60 -16.07
N ASN A 60 14.38 -18.91 -15.82
CA ASN A 60 13.49 -19.90 -16.39
C ASN A 60 12.23 -20.01 -15.54
N LEU A 61 11.09 -19.60 -16.09
CA LEU A 61 9.80 -19.80 -15.44
C LEU A 61 9.36 -21.26 -15.62
N ILE A 62 9.18 -21.96 -14.51
CA ILE A 62 8.61 -23.31 -14.48
C ILE A 62 7.11 -23.15 -14.27
N LYS A 63 6.29 -23.85 -15.07
CA LYS A 63 4.85 -23.87 -14.87
C LYS A 63 4.55 -24.66 -13.60
N ASP A 64 3.94 -24.00 -12.62
CA ASP A 64 3.44 -24.69 -11.43
C ASP A 64 2.14 -25.44 -11.80
N GLU A 65 2.21 -26.76 -11.87
CA GLU A 65 1.05 -27.61 -12.19
C GLU A 65 -0.01 -27.63 -11.07
N ASN A 66 0.37 -27.26 -9.84
CA ASN A 66 -0.53 -27.15 -8.69
C ASN A 66 -0.94 -25.70 -8.38
N GLY A 67 -0.40 -24.74 -9.12
CA GLY A 67 -0.69 -23.32 -8.94
C GLY A 67 -2.14 -23.02 -9.31
N LYS A 68 -2.84 -22.29 -8.44
CA LYS A 68 -4.15 -21.73 -8.81
C LYS A 68 -3.94 -20.69 -9.91
N ASP A 69 -4.73 -20.78 -10.98
CA ASP A 69 -4.73 -19.76 -12.02
C ASP A 69 -5.13 -18.42 -11.41
N VAL A 70 -4.29 -17.40 -11.60
CA VAL A 70 -4.54 -16.06 -11.05
C VAL A 70 -4.95 -15.14 -12.18
N ASP A 71 -6.15 -14.55 -12.07
CA ASP A 71 -6.59 -13.56 -13.06
C ASP A 71 -5.65 -12.35 -13.03
N SER A 72 -4.90 -12.17 -14.13
CA SER A 72 -4.03 -11.01 -14.35
C SER A 72 -4.72 -9.64 -14.17
N LYS A 73 -6.05 -9.59 -14.26
CA LYS A 73 -6.84 -8.37 -14.05
C LYS A 73 -7.05 -8.05 -12.58
N LEU A 74 -6.97 -9.03 -11.67
CA LEU A 74 -7.07 -8.77 -10.23
C LEU A 74 -5.95 -7.83 -9.77
N PHE A 75 -4.74 -7.98 -10.32
CA PHE A 75 -3.59 -7.11 -10.04
C PHE A 75 -3.73 -5.67 -10.54
N ARG A 76 -4.78 -5.34 -11.31
CA ARG A 76 -4.98 -4.00 -11.89
C ARG A 76 -5.94 -3.13 -11.06
N GLY A 77 -6.31 -3.59 -9.86
CA GLY A 77 -7.20 -2.90 -8.95
C GLY A 77 -7.05 -3.39 -7.52
N LEU A 78 -7.87 -2.84 -6.63
CA LEU A 78 -7.96 -3.24 -5.23
C LEU A 78 -9.20 -4.12 -5.06
N TRP A 79 -9.01 -5.30 -4.48
CA TRP A 79 -10.10 -6.23 -4.15
C TRP A 79 -10.27 -6.29 -2.63
N TYR A 80 -11.50 -6.05 -2.17
CA TYR A 80 -11.89 -6.15 -0.77
C TYR A 80 -12.99 -7.20 -0.64
N PRO A 81 -12.68 -8.42 -0.18
CA PRO A 81 -13.68 -9.44 0.11
C PRO A 81 -14.71 -8.94 1.13
N ARG A 82 -15.96 -9.40 1.04
CA ARG A 82 -17.00 -9.03 2.02
C ARG A 82 -16.67 -9.49 3.44
N SER A 83 -15.85 -10.53 3.57
CA SER A 83 -15.41 -11.10 4.85
C SER A 83 -14.11 -10.50 5.40
N SER A 84 -13.41 -9.64 4.66
CA SER A 84 -12.13 -9.08 5.12
C SER A 84 -12.38 -7.98 6.17
N SER A 85 -11.55 -7.94 7.21
CA SER A 85 -11.48 -6.79 8.11
C SER A 85 -10.89 -5.57 7.38
N LEU A 86 -11.18 -4.38 7.89
CA LEU A 86 -10.58 -3.12 7.42
C LEU A 86 -9.40 -2.72 8.30
N ASP A 87 -8.54 -3.69 8.61
CA ASP A 87 -7.38 -3.47 9.46
C ASP A 87 -6.27 -2.77 8.67
N LEU A 88 -5.67 -1.74 9.25
CA LEU A 88 -4.52 -1.06 8.67
C LEU A 88 -3.25 -1.73 9.20
N VAL A 89 -2.35 -2.11 8.28
CA VAL A 89 -1.06 -2.73 8.62
C VAL A 89 0.05 -2.06 7.82
N GLY A 90 1.13 -1.68 8.49
CA GLY A 90 2.34 -1.15 7.86
C GLY A 90 3.46 -2.18 7.82
N PHE A 91 4.25 -2.19 6.76
CA PHE A 91 5.53 -2.87 6.70
C PHE A 91 6.61 -1.88 6.29
N SER A 92 7.80 -2.08 6.83
CA SER A 92 8.97 -1.27 6.55
C SER A 92 10.20 -2.15 6.42
N ASP A 93 11.05 -1.79 5.47
CA ASP A 93 12.33 -2.42 5.22
C ASP A 93 13.36 -1.35 4.84
N SER A 94 14.64 -1.65 4.98
CA SER A 94 15.71 -0.79 4.49
C SER A 94 16.89 -1.60 4.01
N ASP A 95 17.49 -1.18 2.89
CA ASP A 95 18.84 -1.62 2.57
C ASP A 95 19.86 -0.84 3.43
N TYR A 96 20.92 -1.52 3.88
CA TYR A 96 22.07 -0.84 4.49
C TYR A 96 23.15 -0.64 3.43
N THR A 97 23.54 0.62 3.21
CA THR A 97 24.56 0.99 2.22
C THR A 97 24.28 0.48 0.80
N GLY A 98 23.01 0.35 0.41
CA GLY A 98 22.62 -0.25 -0.87
C GLY A 98 23.13 0.51 -2.11
N CYS A 99 23.35 1.82 -1.99
CA CYS A 99 23.94 2.60 -3.07
C CYS A 99 25.48 2.55 -3.03
N LEU A 100 26.10 1.91 -4.02
CA LEU A 100 27.56 1.74 -4.09
C LEU A 100 28.34 3.06 -4.24
N VAL A 101 27.69 4.12 -4.70
CA VAL A 101 28.34 5.42 -4.99
C VAL A 101 28.38 6.30 -3.74
N ASP A 102 27.23 6.54 -3.12
CA ASP A 102 27.11 7.46 -1.98
C ASP A 102 26.98 6.74 -0.62
N ARG A 103 26.97 5.39 -0.63
CA ARG A 103 26.79 4.51 0.54
C ARG A 103 25.49 4.78 1.31
N LYS A 104 24.52 5.45 0.71
CA LYS A 104 23.24 5.71 1.35
C LYS A 104 22.32 4.50 1.27
N SER A 105 21.52 4.37 2.32
CA SER A 105 20.45 3.40 2.47
C SER A 105 19.21 3.78 1.69
N THR A 106 18.35 2.82 1.39
CA THR A 106 17.03 3.00 0.76
C THR A 106 15.98 2.36 1.64
N SER A 107 14.97 3.13 2.05
CA SER A 107 13.80 2.61 2.77
C SER A 107 12.75 2.12 1.79
N GLY A 108 12.20 0.93 2.01
CA GLY A 108 10.96 0.45 1.41
C GLY A 108 9.85 0.44 2.44
N THR A 109 8.66 0.93 2.09
CA THR A 109 7.48 0.80 2.95
C THR A 109 6.29 0.35 2.13
N CYS A 110 5.38 -0.38 2.77
CA CYS A 110 4.08 -0.72 2.21
C CYS A 110 3.01 -0.69 3.30
N GLN A 111 1.82 -0.22 2.95
CA GLN A 111 0.68 -0.09 3.85
C GLN A 111 -0.52 -0.80 3.22
N PHE A 112 -1.04 -1.76 3.96
CA PHE A 112 -2.22 -2.53 3.60
C PHE A 112 -3.43 -2.03 4.39
N LEU A 113 -4.56 -1.95 3.70
CA LEU A 113 -5.87 -1.80 4.34
C LEU A 113 -6.67 -3.06 4.02
N GLY A 114 -7.00 -3.85 5.05
CA GLY A 114 -7.44 -5.22 4.87
C GLY A 114 -6.44 -6.02 4.03
N ASP A 115 -6.93 -6.68 2.99
CA ASP A 115 -6.10 -7.51 2.09
C ASP A 115 -5.45 -6.71 0.93
N ALA A 116 -5.68 -5.39 0.86
CA ALA A 116 -5.29 -4.58 -0.28
C ALA A 116 -4.11 -3.65 0.02
N LEU A 117 -3.06 -3.72 -0.81
CA LEU A 117 -1.94 -2.76 -0.79
C LEU A 117 -2.42 -1.40 -1.30
N VAL A 118 -2.58 -0.43 -0.40
CA VAL A 118 -3.12 0.90 -0.74
C VAL A 118 -2.04 1.96 -0.92
N SER A 119 -0.89 1.78 -0.28
CA SER A 119 0.24 2.71 -0.37
C SER A 119 1.55 1.95 -0.28
N TRP A 120 2.54 2.38 -1.04
CA TRP A 120 3.92 1.90 -0.96
C TRP A 120 4.86 3.00 -1.42
N HIS A 121 6.08 3.01 -0.89
CA HIS A 121 7.13 3.87 -1.43
C HIS A 121 8.51 3.27 -1.20
N SER A 122 9.44 3.59 -2.10
CA SER A 122 10.87 3.33 -1.92
C SER A 122 11.64 4.63 -2.01
N LYS A 123 12.42 4.96 -0.97
CA LYS A 123 13.07 6.27 -0.84
C LYS A 123 14.50 6.12 -0.32
N LYS A 124 15.46 6.66 -1.10
CA LYS A 124 16.85 6.78 -0.68
C LYS A 124 16.98 7.79 0.47
N HIS A 125 17.79 7.45 1.46
CA HIS A 125 18.07 8.27 2.63
C HIS A 125 18.78 9.56 2.23
N THR A 126 18.58 10.60 3.02
CA THR A 126 19.26 11.89 2.83
C THR A 126 20.69 11.85 3.38
N SER A 127 20.90 11.17 4.52
CA SER A 127 22.20 10.88 5.14
C SER A 127 22.64 9.43 4.93
N VAL A 128 23.91 9.16 5.22
CA VAL A 128 24.45 7.79 5.29
C VAL A 128 24.16 7.27 6.69
N ALA A 129 23.50 6.12 6.79
CA ALA A 129 23.29 5.44 8.06
C ALA A 129 24.62 4.83 8.54
N LEU A 130 24.90 4.93 9.83
CA LEU A 130 26.11 4.39 10.45
C LEU A 130 25.95 2.91 10.83
N SER A 131 24.72 2.39 10.81
CA SER A 131 24.41 0.97 11.08
C SER A 131 23.16 0.52 10.33
N THR A 132 22.96 -0.80 10.24
CA THR A 132 21.70 -1.40 9.75
C THR A 132 20.51 -0.96 10.60
N ALA A 133 20.67 -0.97 11.93
CA ALA A 133 19.63 -0.56 12.87
C ALA A 133 19.20 0.91 12.70
N GLU A 134 20.15 1.82 12.42
CA GLU A 134 19.82 3.21 12.10
C GLU A 134 19.03 3.29 10.80
N ALA A 135 19.41 2.53 9.77
CA ALA A 135 18.71 2.52 8.49
C ALA A 135 17.25 2.02 8.65
N GLU A 136 17.07 0.97 9.44
CA GLU A 136 15.75 0.41 9.77
C GLU A 136 14.90 1.41 10.54
N TYR A 137 15.47 2.11 11.53
CA TYR A 137 14.76 3.12 12.30
C TYR A 137 14.28 4.29 11.44
N VAL A 138 15.10 4.75 10.49
CA VAL A 138 14.71 5.79 9.52
C VAL A 138 13.56 5.32 8.62
N ALA A 139 13.59 4.05 8.20
CA ALA A 139 12.51 3.45 7.41
C ALA A 139 11.22 3.35 8.23
N ALA A 140 11.31 2.83 9.46
CA ALA A 140 10.20 2.68 10.38
C ALA A 140 9.56 4.04 10.72
N GLY A 141 10.35 5.08 10.94
CA GLY A 141 9.85 6.44 11.14
C GLY A 141 9.07 6.97 9.94
N SER A 142 9.55 6.70 8.73
CA SER A 142 8.84 7.08 7.49
C SER A 142 7.52 6.30 7.34
N CYS A 143 7.53 4.99 7.61
CA CYS A 143 6.32 4.16 7.58
C CYS A 143 5.29 4.61 8.64
N CYS A 144 5.76 4.92 9.85
CA CYS A 144 4.91 5.39 10.95
C CYS A 144 4.20 6.70 10.61
N ALA A 145 4.91 7.68 10.04
CA ALA A 145 4.30 8.93 9.60
C ALA A 145 3.18 8.70 8.57
N GLN A 146 3.39 7.79 7.62
CA GLN A 146 2.38 7.42 6.62
C GLN A 146 1.16 6.74 7.26
N VAL A 147 1.40 5.80 8.18
CA VAL A 147 0.35 5.10 8.93
C VAL A 147 -0.48 6.07 9.77
N LEU A 148 0.15 7.03 10.45
CA LEU A 148 -0.56 8.05 11.26
C LEU A 148 -1.48 8.91 10.39
N TRP A 149 -1.02 9.33 9.21
CA TRP A 149 -1.85 10.09 8.29
C TRP A 149 -3.05 9.27 7.79
N MET A 150 -2.83 8.00 7.47
CA MET A 150 -3.91 7.08 7.07
C MET A 150 -4.89 6.82 8.20
N ARG A 151 -4.41 6.65 9.44
CA ARG A 151 -5.25 6.50 10.64
C ARG A 151 -6.17 7.69 10.81
N GLN A 152 -5.63 8.91 10.73
CA GLN A 152 -6.45 10.12 10.84
C GLN A 152 -7.51 10.17 9.75
N THR A 153 -7.13 9.84 8.52
CA THR A 153 -8.07 9.78 7.39
C THR A 153 -9.19 8.76 7.62
N LEU A 154 -8.86 7.58 8.17
CA LEU A 154 -9.85 6.56 8.52
C LEU A 154 -10.78 7.03 9.64
N GLN A 155 -10.26 7.73 10.64
CA GLN A 155 -11.05 8.34 11.72
C GLN A 155 -12.03 9.40 11.19
N ASP A 156 -11.60 10.22 10.23
CA ASP A 156 -12.47 11.21 9.58
C ASP A 156 -13.62 10.54 8.81
N PHE A 157 -13.42 9.31 8.33
CA PHE A 157 -14.46 8.47 7.72
C PHE A 157 -15.29 7.65 8.73
N GLY A 158 -15.02 7.77 10.03
CA GLY A 158 -15.73 7.06 11.09
C GLY A 158 -15.27 5.62 11.32
N VAL A 159 -14.07 5.25 10.84
CA VAL A 159 -13.44 3.95 11.10
C VAL A 159 -12.42 4.09 12.23
N SER A 160 -12.76 3.55 13.40
CA SER A 160 -11.84 3.50 14.55
C SER A 160 -10.84 2.36 14.38
N THR A 161 -9.55 2.69 14.43
CA THR A 161 -8.45 1.73 14.50
C THR A 161 -7.69 1.99 15.80
N ASP A 162 -7.85 1.06 16.75
CA ASP A 162 -7.26 1.16 18.09
C ASP A 162 -5.78 0.78 18.06
N TYR A 163 -5.48 -0.29 17.32
CA TYR A 163 -4.13 -0.84 17.18
C TYR A 163 -3.78 -0.97 15.70
N ILE A 164 -2.59 -0.49 15.33
CA ILE A 164 -2.06 -0.60 13.96
C ILE A 164 -0.65 -1.18 14.05
N PRO A 165 -0.44 -2.45 13.65
CA PRO A 165 0.89 -3.04 13.65
C PRO A 165 1.77 -2.44 12.56
N ILE A 166 3.04 -2.20 12.88
CA ILE A 166 4.10 -1.87 11.93
C ILE A 166 5.17 -2.95 12.02
N MET A 167 5.30 -3.72 10.95
CA MET A 167 6.28 -4.79 10.84
C MET A 167 7.57 -4.23 10.23
N VAL A 168 8.70 -4.39 10.91
CA VAL A 168 10.02 -4.06 10.36
C VAL A 168 10.73 -5.37 10.00
N SER A 169 11.47 -5.40 8.89
CA SER A 169 12.00 -6.62 8.25
C SER A 169 12.76 -7.59 9.17
N GLU A 170 13.24 -7.16 10.33
CA GLU A 170 13.90 -8.00 11.34
C GLU A 170 13.31 -7.85 12.77
N ILE A 171 12.27 -7.01 12.97
CA ILE A 171 11.68 -6.68 14.28
C ILE A 171 10.16 -6.49 14.16
N VAL A 172 9.37 -7.24 14.92
CA VAL A 172 7.96 -6.90 15.14
C VAL A 172 7.90 -5.75 16.15
N LEU A 173 7.68 -4.52 15.70
CA LEU A 173 7.42 -3.40 16.60
C LEU A 173 5.94 -3.38 16.96
N ARG A 174 5.64 -3.67 18.23
CA ARG A 174 4.29 -3.48 18.78
C ARG A 174 4.06 -1.99 19.06
N PHE A 175 3.19 -1.36 18.29
CA PHE A 175 2.79 0.03 18.50
C PHE A 175 1.48 0.10 19.30
N GLU A 176 1.57 0.33 20.60
CA GLU A 176 0.41 0.62 21.46
C GLU A 176 0.46 2.11 21.83
N LEU A 177 -0.42 2.92 21.23
CA LEU A 177 -0.52 4.34 21.56
C LEU A 177 -1.29 4.47 22.89
N ALA A 178 -0.55 4.56 24.00
CA ALA A 178 -1.13 5.02 25.25
C ALA A 178 -1.63 6.47 25.10
N PRO A 179 -2.67 6.90 25.85
CA PRO A 179 -3.25 8.25 25.74
C PRO A 179 -2.25 9.38 26.02
N GLU A 180 -1.11 9.07 26.65
CA GLU A 180 0.00 9.98 26.86
C GLU A 180 1.17 9.53 25.98
N ALA A 181 1.71 10.46 25.19
CA ALA A 181 2.82 10.30 24.24
C ALA A 181 4.09 9.75 24.91
N SER A 182 4.08 8.47 25.25
CA SER A 182 5.14 7.72 25.89
C SER A 182 5.50 6.55 24.98
N TRP A 183 6.79 6.48 24.65
CA TRP A 183 7.35 5.59 23.65
C TRP A 183 7.91 4.35 24.34
N PHE A 184 7.41 3.16 24.02
CA PHE A 184 8.04 1.91 24.42
C PHE A 184 8.28 1.03 23.20
N SER A 185 9.55 0.69 22.95
CA SER A 185 9.94 -0.38 22.04
C SER A 185 10.24 -1.59 22.91
N GLU A 186 9.46 -2.65 22.80
CA GLU A 186 9.75 -3.92 23.47
C GLU A 186 10.13 -4.95 22.42
N ARG A 187 11.30 -5.57 22.60
CA ARG A 187 11.76 -6.70 21.79
C ARG A 187 11.01 -7.92 22.29
N LEU A 188 10.23 -8.55 21.42
CA LEU A 188 9.73 -9.90 21.70
C LEU A 188 10.89 -10.87 21.41
N GLU A 189 11.42 -11.49 22.46
CA GLU A 189 12.34 -12.64 22.40
C GLU A 189 11.61 -13.93 22.04
#